data_AF-A0A8S1MPS5-F1
#
_entry.id   AF-A0A8S1MPS5-F1
#
_cell.length_a   1.000
_cell.length_b   1.000
_cell.length_c   1.000
_cell.angle_alpha   90.00
_cell.angle_beta   90.00
_cell.angle_gamma   90.00
#
_symmetry.space_group_name_H-M   'P 1'
#
loop_
_entity.id
_entity.type
_entity.pdbx_description
1 polymer ?
#
loop_
_entity_poly.entity_id
_entity_poly.type
_entity_poly.pdbx_seq_one_letter_code
_entity_poly.pdbx_strand_id
1 'polypeptide(L)'
;MRNGLQKQESDRNYNTSKIIFPFDNIMIKKLRTQQFIIQDEKIECSICLKLIISNEIGSQIRGCKHTFHQICLQRWYNINNQCPLCRQQI
;
A
#
# COMPACT_ATOMS: atom_id res chain seq x y z
N MET A 1 -1.13 -34.03 -28.00
CA MET A 1 0.00 -33.07 -28.04
C MET A 1 0.18 -32.50 -26.65
N ARG A 2 1.42 -32.27 -26.26
CA ARG A 2 2.00 -32.32 -24.91
C ARG A 2 1.41 -31.32 -23.89
N ASN A 3 1.26 -31.85 -22.67
CA ASN A 3 1.60 -31.31 -21.33
C ASN A 3 1.00 -29.95 -20.91
N GLY A 4 0.29 -29.76 -19.80
CA GLY A 4 0.34 -30.46 -18.51
C GLY A 4 1.47 -29.91 -17.65
N LEU A 5 1.26 -28.81 -16.92
CA LEU A 5 2.08 -28.38 -15.78
C LEU A 5 1.24 -27.50 -14.82
N GLN A 6 0.70 -28.12 -13.78
CA GLN A 6 0.60 -27.53 -12.44
C GLN A 6 1.97 -27.01 -12.00
N LYS A 7 1.94 -26.01 -11.11
CA LYS A 7 2.89 -25.67 -10.02
C LYS A 7 2.70 -24.17 -9.70
N GLN A 8 2.68 -23.65 -8.49
CA GLN A 8 2.84 -24.18 -7.14
C GLN A 8 2.48 -23.00 -6.22
N GLU A 9 1.86 -23.30 -5.09
CA GLU A 9 1.84 -22.41 -3.92
C GLU A 9 3.27 -22.04 -3.53
N SER A 10 3.52 -20.79 -3.17
CA SER A 10 4.68 -20.45 -2.33
C SER A 10 4.51 -19.05 -1.76
N ASP A 11 4.01 -19.01 -0.54
CA ASP A 11 4.48 -18.19 0.58
C ASP A 11 5.36 -16.99 0.20
N ARG A 12 4.83 -15.77 0.35
CA ARG A 12 5.68 -14.58 0.44
C ARG A 12 5.53 -13.93 1.80
N ASN A 13 6.34 -14.46 2.73
CA ASN A 13 6.74 -13.79 3.96
C ASN A 13 7.35 -12.42 3.63
N TYR A 14 6.63 -11.34 3.90
CA TYR A 14 7.20 -10.00 3.91
C TYR A 14 7.66 -9.66 5.33
N ASN A 15 8.98 -9.70 5.52
CA ASN A 15 9.63 -9.33 6.77
C ASN A 15 9.50 -7.82 7.00
N THR A 16 8.68 -7.43 7.98
CA THR A 16 8.36 -6.03 8.32
C THR A 16 9.39 -5.35 9.22
N SER A 17 10.61 -5.89 9.33
CA SER A 17 11.59 -5.34 10.25
C SER A 17 12.28 -4.10 9.66
N LYS A 18 11.81 -2.93 10.13
CA LYS A 18 12.52 -1.64 10.23
C LYS A 18 12.66 -0.85 8.93
N ILE A 19 11.71 0.06 8.72
CA ILE A 19 11.95 1.25 7.91
C ILE A 19 11.56 2.46 8.76
N ILE A 20 12.57 3.17 9.26
CA ILE A 20 12.43 4.44 9.99
C ILE A 20 12.84 5.53 9.01
N PHE A 21 11.91 6.41 8.63
CA PHE A 21 12.21 7.57 7.80
C PHE A 21 12.21 8.87 8.63
N PRO A 22 13.21 9.75 8.44
CA PRO A 22 13.47 10.89 9.30
C PRO A 22 12.79 12.17 8.81
N PHE A 23 11.46 12.29 8.91
CA PHE A 23 10.78 13.61 8.81
C PHE A 23 9.45 13.60 9.58
N ASP A 24 9.53 13.39 10.90
CA ASP A 24 8.41 13.62 11.82
C ASP A 24 8.36 15.11 12.18
N ASN A 25 7.55 15.91 11.47
CA ASN A 25 7.07 17.21 11.99
C ASN A 25 5.86 17.76 11.23
N ILE A 26 4.83 16.93 11.07
CA ILE A 26 3.45 17.36 10.85
C ILE A 26 2.60 16.49 11.77
N MET A 27 1.53 17.03 12.35
CA MET A 27 0.53 16.27 13.11
C MET A 27 -0.13 15.21 12.20
N ILE A 28 0.57 14.11 11.94
CA ILE A 28 0.06 13.04 11.09
C ILE A 28 -0.97 12.31 11.94
N LYS A 29 -2.25 12.48 11.63
CA LYS A 29 -3.30 11.61 12.18
C LYS A 29 -2.83 10.17 11.97
N LYS A 30 -2.77 9.39 13.06
CA LYS A 30 -2.23 8.02 13.02
C LYS A 30 -3.10 7.17 12.08
N LEU A 31 -2.54 6.81 10.93
CA LEU A 31 -3.22 6.01 9.91
C LEU A 31 -3.22 4.53 10.31
N ARG A 32 -4.39 3.88 10.35
CA ARG A 32 -4.49 2.42 10.54
C ARG A 32 -4.21 1.69 9.24
N THR A 33 -2.95 1.75 8.82
CA THR A 33 -2.48 1.23 7.55
C THR A 33 -1.34 0.23 7.76
N GLN A 34 -1.19 -0.69 6.81
CA GLN A 34 -0.02 -1.54 6.68
C GLN A 34 0.84 -1.00 5.54
N GLN A 35 2.06 -0.60 5.87
CA GLN A 35 3.03 -0.10 4.91
C GLN A 35 3.93 -1.23 4.42
N PHE A 36 4.31 -1.17 3.15
CA PHE A 36 5.22 -2.13 2.53
C PHE A 36 5.99 -1.49 1.36
N ILE A 37 7.21 -1.95 1.14
CA ILE A 37 7.96 -1.63 -0.09
C ILE A 37 7.40 -2.52 -1.19
N ILE A 38 7.06 -1.91 -2.33
CA ILE A 38 6.65 -2.65 -3.50
C ILE A 38 7.89 -3.16 -4.23
N GLN A 39 7.94 -4.47 -4.50
CA GLN A 39 9.01 -5.11 -5.27
C GLN A 39 8.55 -5.51 -6.68
N ASP A 40 7.25 -5.51 -6.96
CA ASP A 40 6.62 -5.89 -8.22
C ASP A 40 5.70 -4.76 -8.73
N GLU A 41 5.86 -4.31 -9.98
CA GLU A 41 5.23 -3.12 -10.59
C GLU A 41 3.70 -3.20 -10.84
N LYS A 42 2.95 -3.98 -10.06
CA LYS A 42 1.56 -4.35 -10.38
C LYS A 42 0.49 -3.62 -9.58
N ILE A 43 0.84 -2.65 -8.74
CA ILE A 43 -0.15 -1.91 -7.96
C ILE A 43 -0.30 -0.49 -8.50
N GLU A 44 -1.50 -0.16 -8.98
CA GLU A 44 -1.85 1.19 -9.40
C GLU A 44 -2.48 1.98 -8.23
N CYS A 45 -1.98 3.18 -7.98
CA CYS A 45 -2.54 4.07 -6.99
C CYS A 45 -3.69 4.89 -7.59
N SER A 46 -4.93 4.58 -7.24
CA SER A 46 -6.12 5.27 -7.78
C SER A 46 -6.25 6.76 -7.41
N ILE A 47 -5.40 7.28 -6.51
CA ILE A 47 -5.37 8.72 -6.17
C ILE A 47 -4.59 9.53 -7.23
N CYS A 48 -3.48 8.98 -7.73
CA CYS A 48 -2.60 9.68 -8.68
C CYS A 48 -2.54 9.03 -10.06
N LEU A 49 -3.22 7.88 -10.23
CA LEU A 49 -3.30 7.10 -11.47
C LEU A 49 -1.92 6.68 -11.99
N LYS A 50 -0.99 6.39 -11.07
CA LYS A 50 0.36 5.91 -11.36
C LYS A 50 0.61 4.59 -10.67
N LEU A 51 1.44 3.75 -11.30
CA LEU A 51 1.96 2.55 -10.68
C LEU A 51 2.86 2.92 -9.50
N ILE A 52 2.71 2.17 -8.41
CA ILE A 52 3.61 2.18 -7.27
C ILE A 52 4.82 1.35 -7.67
N ILE A 53 5.95 2.03 -7.90
CA ILE A 53 7.17 1.39 -8.42
C ILE A 53 8.09 0.91 -7.30
N SER A 54 9.10 0.12 -7.70
CA SER A 54 10.18 -0.29 -6.81
C SER A 54 10.80 0.92 -6.10
N ASN A 55 11.00 0.81 -4.79
CA ASN A 55 11.45 1.85 -3.86
C ASN A 55 10.38 2.85 -3.40
N GLU A 56 9.13 2.75 -3.86
CA GLU A 56 8.01 3.49 -3.28
C GLU A 56 7.31 2.69 -2.18
N ILE A 57 6.71 3.42 -1.24
CA ILE A 57 5.99 2.83 -0.12
C ILE A 57 4.51 2.76 -0.46
N GLY A 58 4.02 1.53 -0.59
CA GLY A 58 2.59 1.23 -0.63
C GLY A 58 2.02 1.25 0.78
N SER A 59 0.83 1.80 0.93
CA SER A 59 0.07 1.82 2.18
C SER A 59 -1.31 1.24 1.95
N GLN A 60 -1.60 0.13 2.64
CA GLN A 60 -2.88 -0.57 2.58
C GLN A 60 -3.71 -0.27 3.82
N ILE A 61 -4.97 0.12 3.62
CA ILE A 61 -5.91 0.38 4.72
C ILE A 61 -6.37 -0.96 5.31
N ARG A 62 -6.24 -1.16 6.63
CA ARG A 62 -6.60 -2.45 7.26
C ARG A 62 -8.08 -2.82 7.16
N GLY A 63 -8.97 -1.82 7.17
CA GLY A 63 -10.42 -2.04 7.13
C GLY A 63 -10.95 -2.48 5.77
N CYS A 64 -10.36 -1.98 4.68
CA CYS A 64 -10.87 -2.21 3.31
C CYS A 64 -9.86 -2.87 2.36
N LYS A 65 -8.61 -3.04 2.79
CA LYS A 65 -7.50 -3.64 2.03
C LYS A 65 -7.13 -2.93 0.72
N HIS A 66 -7.62 -1.72 0.49
CA HIS A 66 -7.19 -0.91 -0.65
C HIS A 66 -5.80 -0.32 -0.42
N THR A 67 -4.99 -0.34 -1.47
CA THR A 67 -3.59 0.09 -1.46
C THR A 67 -3.41 1.35 -2.28
N PHE A 68 -2.61 2.28 -1.76
CA PHE A 68 -2.23 3.54 -2.41
C PHE A 68 -0.76 3.85 -2.11
N HIS A 69 -0.15 4.83 -2.77
CA HIS A 69 1.10 5.39 -2.26
C HIS A 69 0.87 5.93 -0.85
N GLN A 70 1.83 5.72 0.05
CA GLN A 70 1.79 6.27 1.41
C GLN A 70 1.55 7.78 1.41
N ILE A 71 2.27 8.52 0.55
CA ILE A 71 2.16 9.98 0.47
C ILE A 71 0.78 10.40 -0.05
N CYS A 72 0.26 9.69 -1.06
CA CYS A 72 -1.08 9.97 -1.60
C CYS A 72 -2.16 9.73 -0.53
N LEU A 73 -2.07 8.61 0.18
CA LEU A 73 -3.02 8.28 1.25
C LEU A 73 -2.92 9.26 2.42
N GLN A 74 -1.72 9.67 2.82
CA GLN A 74 -1.51 10.68 3.87
C GLN A 74 -2.13 12.02 3.51
N ARG A 75 -1.88 12.52 2.29
CA ARG A 75 -2.48 13.78 1.81
C ARG A 75 -4.00 13.70 1.78
N TRP A 76 -4.54 12.59 1.29
CA TRP A 76 -5.98 12.36 1.29
C TRP A 76 -6.56 12.34 2.71
N TYR A 77 -5.94 11.60 3.63
CA TYR A 77 -6.40 11.44 5.00
C TYR A 77 -6.40 12.73 5.82
N ASN A 78 -5.51 13.66 5.50
CA ASN A 78 -5.51 14.98 6.12
C ASN A 78 -6.80 15.76 5.80
N ILE A 79 -7.39 15.53 4.63
CA ILE A 79 -8.61 16.21 4.16
C ILE A 79 -9.86 15.37 4.48
N ASN A 80 -9.81 14.06 4.26
CA ASN A 80 -10.96 13.15 4.41
C ASN A 80 -10.54 11.84 5.10
N ASN A 81 -11.23 11.47 6.18
CA ASN A 81 -10.93 10.25 6.94
C ASN A 81 -11.54 8.96 6.32
N GLN A 82 -11.93 8.96 5.05
CA GLN A 82 -12.54 7.83 4.34
C GLN A 82 -11.67 7.32 3.19
N CYS A 83 -11.77 6.03 2.88
CA CYS A 83 -11.11 5.41 1.75
C CYS A 83 -11.58 6.03 0.42
N PRO A 84 -10.66 6.42 -0.50
CA PRO A 84 -11.03 6.97 -1.81
C PRO A 84 -11.88 6.01 -2.67
N LEU A 85 -11.72 4.69 -2.48
CA LEU A 85 -12.37 3.68 -3.31
C LEU A 85 -13.72 3.24 -2.75
N CYS A 86 -13.80 2.93 -1.45
CA CYS A 86 -15.01 2.37 -0.86
C CYS A 86 -15.69 3.27 0.18
N ARG A 87 -15.14 4.46 0.44
CA ARG A 87 -15.64 5.42 1.44
C ARG A 87 -15.72 4.89 2.88
N GLN A 88 -15.16 3.72 3.17
CA GLN A 88 -15.02 3.21 4.54
C GLN A 88 -14.04 4.06 5.34
N GLN A 89 -14.32 4.27 6.62
CA GLN A 89 -13.46 5.06 7.50
C GLN A 89 -12.10 4.38 7.71
N ILE A 90 -11.03 5.17 7.62
CA ILE A 90 -9.63 4.72 7.76
C ILE A 90 -9.24 4.63 9.25
#